data_AF-A0A1W9TES1-F1
#
_entry.id   AF-A0A1W9TES1-F1
#
_cell.length_a   1.000
_cell.length_b   1.000
_cell.length_c   1.000
_cell.angle_alpha   90.00
_cell.angle_beta   90.00
_cell.angle_gamma   90.00
#
_symmetry.space_group_name_H-M   'P 1'
#
loop_
_entity.id
_entity.type
_entity.pdbx_description
1 polymer ?
#
loop_
_entity_poly.entity_id
_entity_poly.type
_entity_poly.pdbx_seq_one_letter_code
_entity_poly.pdbx_strand_id
1 'polypeptide(L)'
;MKLLRRHKTVLLVLGIYWPLIFWLTHIPVPDVARQSGMSDKTMHVLAYFALTFLVWFAVSPYHKVRWNRSKVWLVLVAVVWYGVIDEYLQSRVGRSADVMDFMANLFGVALGLGVLSMLGFWSALLTVSAVFIFIISNMSNLLSLYPEYYLDTLFHFTAYTAFTLIWIRYIARRGNWHIGLGSWLMRSLAAPIALLIVIKATTPLFDRPFDWPEVVAALFGMASAIPLTFIIFTITRPKK
;
A
#
# COMPACT_ATOMS: atom_id res chain seq x y z
N MET A 1 -5.26 -23.04 -17.41
CA MET A 1 -4.15 -23.00 -16.42
C MET A 1 -4.72 -22.72 -15.03
N LYS A 2 -4.34 -23.47 -13.99
CA LYS A 2 -4.81 -23.19 -12.61
C LYS A 2 -4.10 -21.95 -12.06
N LEU A 3 -4.85 -20.88 -11.78
CA LEU A 3 -4.32 -19.68 -11.14
C LEU A 3 -3.89 -20.00 -9.70
N LEU A 4 -2.64 -19.70 -9.33
CA LEU A 4 -2.19 -19.83 -7.95
C LEU A 4 -2.95 -18.83 -7.06
N ARG A 5 -3.14 -19.20 -5.78
CA ARG A 5 -3.90 -18.44 -4.79
C ARG A 5 -3.51 -16.96 -4.73
N ARG A 6 -2.19 -16.66 -4.79
CA ARG A 6 -1.68 -15.28 -4.81
C ARG A 6 -2.21 -14.47 -5.99
N HIS A 7 -2.20 -15.05 -7.18
CA HIS A 7 -2.65 -14.35 -8.38
C HIS A 7 -4.16 -14.05 -8.30
N LYS A 8 -4.96 -15.00 -7.79
CA LYS A 8 -6.39 -14.76 -7.53
C LYS A 8 -6.60 -13.60 -6.55
N THR A 9 -5.82 -13.53 -5.48
CA THR A 9 -5.90 -12.41 -4.52
C THR A 9 -5.54 -11.08 -5.19
N VAL A 10 -4.48 -11.02 -6.00
CA VAL A 10 -4.10 -9.79 -6.72
C VAL A 10 -5.22 -9.35 -7.68
N LEU A 11 -5.80 -10.28 -8.44
CA LEU A 11 -6.90 -9.97 -9.35
C LEU A 11 -8.14 -9.46 -8.61
N LEU A 12 -8.47 -10.07 -7.47
CA LEU A 12 -9.59 -9.62 -6.63
C LEU A 12 -9.33 -8.22 -6.07
N VAL A 13 -8.13 -7.98 -5.53
CA VAL A 13 -7.76 -6.65 -5.00
C VAL A 13 -7.76 -5.61 -6.11
N LEU A 14 -7.20 -5.91 -7.28
CA LEU A 14 -7.23 -5.02 -8.45
C LEU A 14 -8.68 -4.74 -8.91
N GLY A 15 -9.52 -5.78 -8.96
CA GLY A 15 -10.92 -5.67 -9.36
C GLY A 15 -11.79 -4.86 -8.40
N ILE A 16 -11.36 -4.67 -7.16
CA ILE A 16 -12.00 -3.76 -6.18
C ILE A 16 -11.35 -2.38 -6.25
N TYR A 17 -10.01 -2.34 -6.24
CA TYR A 17 -9.23 -1.11 -6.14
C TYR A 17 -9.41 -0.21 -7.37
N TRP A 18 -9.40 -0.79 -8.57
CA TRP A 18 -9.47 0.00 -9.80
C TRP A 18 -10.84 0.69 -9.97
N PRO A 19 -11.99 0.00 -9.82
CA PRO A 19 -13.29 0.69 -9.80
C PRO A 19 -13.41 1.70 -8.66
N LEU A 20 -12.83 1.42 -7.49
CA LEU A 20 -12.87 2.34 -6.35
C LEU A 20 -12.14 3.65 -6.65
N ILE A 21 -10.91 3.60 -7.19
CA ILE A 21 -10.18 4.83 -7.53
C ILE A 21 -10.90 5.60 -8.64
N PHE A 22 -11.46 4.91 -9.64
CA PHE A 22 -12.25 5.56 -10.69
C PHE A 22 -13.47 6.27 -10.11
N TRP A 23 -14.20 5.63 -9.19
CA TRP A 23 -15.32 6.27 -8.52
C TRP A 23 -14.88 7.48 -7.69
N LEU A 24 -13.79 7.37 -6.92
CA LEU A 24 -13.26 8.46 -6.09
C LEU A 24 -12.77 9.66 -6.91
N THR A 25 -12.26 9.44 -8.12
CA THR A 25 -11.88 10.53 -9.03
C THR A 25 -13.09 11.21 -9.66
N HIS A 26 -14.23 10.53 -9.76
CA HIS A 26 -15.42 11.03 -10.46
C HIS A 26 -16.52 11.60 -9.55
N ILE A 27 -16.28 11.66 -8.23
CA ILE A 27 -17.12 12.41 -7.30
C ILE A 27 -16.47 13.77 -6.96
N PRO A 28 -17.28 14.77 -6.56
CA PRO A 28 -16.74 15.99 -5.96
C PRO A 28 -15.83 15.61 -4.79
N VAL A 29 -14.70 16.31 -4.65
CA VAL A 29 -13.72 16.02 -3.60
C VAL A 29 -14.41 16.00 -2.23
N PRO A 30 -14.46 14.87 -1.52
CA PRO A 30 -15.12 14.79 -0.21
C PRO A 30 -14.46 15.75 0.78
N ASP A 31 -15.24 16.33 1.70
CA ASP A 31 -14.69 17.28 2.68
C ASP A 31 -13.59 16.66 3.54
N VAL A 32 -13.74 15.38 3.89
CA VAL A 32 -12.74 14.58 4.59
C VAL A 32 -11.40 14.54 3.84
N ALA A 33 -11.42 14.45 2.51
CA ALA A 33 -10.21 14.51 1.69
C ALA A 33 -9.64 15.94 1.62
N ARG A 34 -10.48 16.98 1.53
CA ARG A 34 -10.02 18.38 1.52
C ARG A 34 -9.36 18.78 2.84
N GLN A 35 -9.95 18.35 3.95
CA GLN A 35 -9.47 18.66 5.29
C GLN A 35 -8.31 17.76 5.71
N SER A 36 -8.01 16.71 4.94
CA SER A 36 -6.86 15.84 5.21
C SER A 36 -5.51 16.56 5.12
N GLY A 37 -5.41 17.77 4.57
CA GLY A 37 -4.12 18.47 4.42
C GLY A 37 -3.11 17.80 3.48
N MET A 38 -3.37 16.57 3.02
CA MET A 38 -2.60 15.92 1.97
C MET A 38 -2.92 16.57 0.64
N SER A 39 -1.89 16.91 -0.13
CA SER A 39 -2.12 17.48 -1.46
C SER A 39 -2.77 16.47 -2.39
N ASP A 40 -3.69 16.93 -3.21
CA ASP A 40 -4.36 16.14 -4.24
C ASP A 40 -3.33 15.39 -5.12
N LYS A 41 -2.23 16.07 -5.46
CA LYS A 41 -1.10 15.52 -6.22
C LYS A 41 -0.44 14.33 -5.51
N THR A 42 -0.31 14.36 -4.18
CA THR A 42 0.21 13.21 -3.40
C THR A 42 -0.76 12.04 -3.45
N MET A 43 -2.08 12.31 -3.38
CA MET A 43 -3.10 11.26 -3.53
C MET A 43 -3.04 10.61 -4.91
N HIS A 44 -2.87 11.41 -5.98
CA HIS A 44 -2.67 10.94 -7.35
C HIS A 44 -1.43 10.06 -7.50
N VAL A 45 -0.28 10.50 -6.96
CA VAL A 45 0.97 9.69 -6.96
C VAL A 45 0.74 8.34 -6.28
N LEU A 46 0.16 8.34 -5.07
CA LEU A 46 -0.10 7.09 -4.33
C LEU A 46 -1.09 6.18 -5.07
N ALA A 47 -2.16 6.74 -5.63
CA ALA A 47 -3.18 5.98 -6.34
C ALA A 47 -2.59 5.24 -7.55
N TYR A 48 -1.83 5.94 -8.39
CA TYR A 48 -1.21 5.35 -9.58
C TYR A 48 -0.01 4.46 -9.24
N PHE A 49 0.68 4.73 -8.14
CA PHE A 49 1.73 3.85 -7.60
C PHE A 49 1.17 2.47 -7.22
N ALA A 50 0.08 2.42 -6.44
CA ALA A 50 -0.59 1.17 -6.08
C ALA A 50 -1.28 0.50 -7.28
N LEU A 51 -1.93 1.27 -8.15
CA LEU A 51 -2.54 0.73 -9.38
C LEU A 51 -1.49 0.02 -10.23
N THR A 52 -0.34 0.65 -10.46
CA THR A 52 0.77 0.07 -11.24
C THR A 52 1.30 -1.21 -10.60
N PHE A 53 1.45 -1.22 -9.27
CA PHE A 53 1.83 -2.42 -8.53
C PHE A 53 0.85 -3.59 -8.76
N LEU A 54 -0.46 -3.33 -8.64
CA LEU A 54 -1.49 -4.34 -8.80
C LEU A 54 -1.62 -4.83 -10.25
N VAL A 55 -1.63 -3.91 -11.22
CA VAL A 55 -1.69 -4.24 -12.65
C VAL A 55 -0.49 -5.08 -13.08
N TRP A 56 0.72 -4.72 -12.64
CA TRP A 56 1.91 -5.51 -12.95
C TRP A 56 1.79 -6.95 -12.45
N PHE A 57 1.39 -7.16 -11.19
CA PHE A 57 1.26 -8.52 -10.65
C PHE A 57 0.00 -9.26 -11.12
N ALA A 58 -0.97 -8.59 -11.74
CA ALA A 58 -2.03 -9.24 -12.51
C ALA A 58 -1.50 -9.74 -13.86
N VAL A 59 -0.70 -8.95 -14.57
CA VAL A 59 -0.14 -9.32 -15.90
C VAL A 59 1.05 -10.27 -15.80
N SER A 60 1.88 -10.11 -14.77
CA SER A 60 3.15 -10.80 -14.57
C SER A 60 3.33 -11.22 -13.09
N PRO A 61 2.48 -12.14 -12.61
CA PRO A 61 2.38 -12.47 -11.18
C PRO A 61 3.67 -12.94 -10.51
N TYR A 62 4.63 -13.51 -11.24
CA TYR A 62 5.83 -14.15 -10.67
C TYR A 62 7.14 -13.47 -11.03
N HIS A 63 7.12 -12.40 -11.83
CA HIS A 63 8.35 -11.80 -12.34
C HIS A 63 8.47 -10.35 -11.91
N LYS A 64 9.70 -9.92 -11.69
CA LYS A 64 10.06 -8.50 -11.64
C LYS A 64 9.87 -7.87 -13.01
N VAL A 65 9.74 -6.56 -13.05
CA VAL A 65 9.79 -5.80 -14.31
C VAL A 65 11.13 -6.05 -15.00
N ARG A 66 11.06 -6.32 -16.30
CA ARG A 66 12.22 -6.45 -17.18
C ARG A 66 11.95 -5.61 -18.42
N TRP A 67 12.69 -4.51 -18.58
CA TRP A 67 12.48 -3.50 -19.63
C TRP A 67 12.69 -4.03 -21.06
N ASN A 68 13.35 -5.18 -21.22
CA ASN A 68 13.49 -5.86 -22.50
C ASN A 68 12.27 -6.73 -22.91
N ARG A 69 11.19 -6.75 -22.12
CA ARG A 69 9.98 -7.51 -22.42
C ARG A 69 8.82 -6.59 -22.78
N SER A 70 8.04 -6.95 -23.79
CA SER A 70 6.87 -6.17 -24.23
C SER A 70 5.84 -5.91 -23.13
N LYS A 71 5.71 -6.81 -22.14
CA LYS A 71 4.75 -6.67 -21.04
C LYS A 71 4.89 -5.38 -20.24
N VAL A 72 6.11 -4.90 -19.99
CA VAL A 72 6.31 -3.64 -19.24
C VAL A 72 5.77 -2.45 -20.02
N TRP A 73 6.01 -2.42 -21.33
CA TRP A 73 5.54 -1.37 -22.23
C TRP A 73 4.03 -1.40 -22.38
N LEU A 74 3.43 -2.59 -22.45
CA LEU A 74 1.97 -2.74 -22.45
C LEU A 74 1.34 -2.23 -21.14
N VAL A 75 1.91 -2.57 -19.98
CA VAL A 75 1.43 -2.05 -18.68
C VAL A 75 1.60 -0.54 -18.59
N LEU A 76 2.77 -0.02 -18.98
CA LEU A 76 3.04 1.41 -19.00
C LEU A 76 2.03 2.16 -19.87
N VAL A 77 1.88 1.75 -21.13
CA VAL A 77 0.94 2.35 -22.08
C VAL A 77 -0.50 2.25 -21.53
N ALA A 78 -0.92 1.09 -21.03
CA ALA A 78 -2.27 0.92 -20.50
C ALA A 78 -2.58 1.83 -19.31
N VAL A 79 -1.68 1.92 -18.31
CA VAL A 79 -1.91 2.75 -17.12
C VAL A 79 -1.79 4.25 -17.43
N VAL A 80 -0.86 4.64 -18.30
CA VAL A 80 -0.71 6.03 -18.74
C VAL A 80 -1.94 6.49 -19.53
N TRP A 81 -2.41 5.71 -20.49
CA TRP A 81 -3.61 6.05 -21.25
C TRP A 81 -4.86 6.04 -20.38
N TYR A 82 -4.94 5.12 -19.41
CA TYR A 82 -5.99 5.18 -18.40
C TYR A 82 -5.97 6.52 -17.66
N GLY A 83 -4.81 7.03 -17.25
CA GLY A 83 -4.70 8.33 -16.60
C GLY A 83 -5.10 9.51 -17.47
N VAL A 84 -4.77 9.49 -18.77
CA VAL A 84 -5.25 10.51 -19.72
C VAL A 84 -6.78 10.49 -19.82
N ILE A 85 -7.36 9.29 -19.92
CA ILE A 85 -8.82 9.12 -20.03
C ILE A 85 -9.51 9.54 -18.72
N ASP A 86 -8.95 9.18 -17.56
CA ASP A 86 -9.49 9.53 -16.24
C ASP A 86 -9.55 11.05 -16.07
N GLU A 87 -8.46 11.77 -16.30
CA GLU A 87 -8.42 13.25 -16.24
C GLU A 87 -9.40 13.90 -17.23
N TYR A 88 -9.47 13.37 -18.46
CA TYR A 88 -10.44 13.85 -19.45
C TYR A 88 -11.88 13.66 -18.99
N LEU A 89 -12.22 12.51 -18.41
CA LEU A 89 -13.57 12.23 -17.91
C LEU A 89 -13.91 13.01 -16.64
N GLN A 90 -12.94 13.26 -15.76
CA GLN A 90 -13.09 14.13 -14.59
C GLN A 90 -13.58 15.54 -14.98
N SER A 91 -13.12 16.07 -16.12
CA SER A 91 -13.59 17.36 -16.67
C SER A 91 -15.10 17.41 -16.98
N ARG A 92 -15.73 16.24 -17.17
CA ARG A 92 -17.16 16.10 -17.49
C ARG A 92 -18.05 15.98 -16.26
N VAL A 93 -17.48 15.80 -15.08
CA VAL A 93 -18.20 15.58 -13.80
C VAL A 93 -17.93 16.68 -12.77
N GLY A 94 -17.50 17.87 -13.23
CA GLY A 94 -17.36 19.05 -12.37
C GLY A 94 -16.03 19.14 -11.61
N ARG A 95 -15.01 18.36 -11.99
CA ARG A 95 -13.62 18.56 -11.58
C ARG A 95 -12.84 19.24 -12.70
N SER A 96 -11.80 20.00 -12.37
CA SER A 96 -10.89 20.56 -13.37
C SER A 96 -9.90 19.50 -13.80
N ALA A 97 -9.82 19.21 -15.10
CA ALA A 97 -8.67 18.46 -15.63
C ALA A 97 -7.41 19.31 -15.44
N ASP A 98 -6.40 18.75 -14.77
CA ASP A 98 -5.15 19.44 -14.44
C ASP A 98 -3.97 18.63 -14.97
N VAL A 99 -3.12 19.29 -15.77
CA VAL A 99 -1.90 18.69 -16.29
C VAL A 99 -0.97 18.26 -15.15
N MET A 100 -1.00 18.97 -14.01
CA MET A 100 -0.21 18.61 -12.83
C MET A 100 -0.70 17.32 -12.17
N ASP A 101 -2.00 17.02 -12.21
CA ASP A 101 -2.55 15.76 -11.71
C ASP A 101 -2.20 14.60 -12.65
N PHE A 102 -2.22 14.84 -13.96
CA PHE A 102 -1.66 13.88 -14.92
C PHE A 102 -0.16 13.63 -14.69
N MET A 103 0.65 14.66 -14.42
CA MET A 103 2.07 14.49 -14.09
C MET A 103 2.28 13.71 -12.78
N ALA A 104 1.44 13.95 -11.77
CA ALA A 104 1.43 13.19 -10.53
C ALA A 104 1.11 11.70 -10.79
N ASN A 105 0.12 11.41 -11.65
CA ASN A 105 -0.21 10.06 -12.09
C ASN A 105 1.01 9.38 -12.75
N LEU A 106 1.66 10.06 -13.70
CA LEU A 106 2.86 9.55 -14.37
C LEU A 106 4.00 9.26 -13.38
N PHE A 107 4.21 10.14 -12.40
CA PHE A 107 5.24 9.95 -11.39
C PHE A 107 4.94 8.71 -10.52
N GLY A 108 3.68 8.50 -10.11
CA GLY A 108 3.25 7.30 -9.42
C GLY A 108 3.51 6.02 -10.24
N VAL A 109 3.21 6.03 -11.54
CA VAL A 109 3.51 4.92 -12.45
C VAL A 109 5.01 4.64 -12.52
N ALA A 110 5.82 5.68 -12.68
CA ALA A 110 7.28 5.56 -12.76
C ALA A 110 7.87 4.96 -11.48
N LEU A 111 7.46 5.45 -10.30
CA LEU A 111 7.85 4.87 -9.01
C LEU A 111 7.44 3.40 -8.89
N GLY A 112 6.23 3.06 -9.33
CA GLY A 112 5.69 1.69 -9.34
C GLY A 112 6.58 0.76 -10.14
N LEU A 113 6.84 1.09 -11.40
CA LEU A 113 7.70 0.30 -12.26
C LEU A 113 9.15 0.25 -11.77
N GLY A 114 9.67 1.34 -11.20
CA GLY A 114 11.00 1.39 -10.58
C GLY A 114 11.16 0.38 -9.45
N VAL A 115 10.24 0.41 -8.47
CA VAL A 115 10.21 -0.55 -7.34
C VAL A 115 10.10 -1.99 -7.86
N LEU A 116 9.22 -2.23 -8.83
CA LEU A 116 8.99 -3.56 -9.42
C LEU A 116 10.16 -4.06 -10.29
N SER A 117 11.02 -3.17 -10.77
CA SER A 117 12.25 -3.53 -11.50
C SER A 117 13.29 -4.09 -10.53
N MET A 118 13.38 -3.51 -9.32
CA MET A 118 14.38 -3.88 -8.33
C MET A 118 13.93 -5.05 -7.45
N LEU A 119 12.64 -5.10 -7.08
CA LEU A 119 12.11 -5.98 -6.04
C LEU A 119 11.15 -7.04 -6.59
N GLY A 120 11.17 -8.24 -5.98
CA GLY A 120 10.18 -9.28 -6.26
C GLY A 120 8.91 -9.07 -5.43
N PHE A 121 7.85 -9.85 -5.69
CA PHE A 121 6.53 -9.66 -5.09
C PHE A 121 6.53 -9.31 -3.60
N TRP A 122 7.14 -10.13 -2.72
CA TRP A 122 7.04 -9.91 -1.28
C TRP A 122 7.83 -8.70 -0.79
N SER A 123 9.02 -8.45 -1.35
CA SER A 123 9.79 -7.25 -1.00
C SER A 123 9.16 -5.99 -1.59
N ALA A 124 8.63 -6.05 -2.81
CA ALA A 124 7.88 -4.94 -3.40
C ALA A 124 6.62 -4.63 -2.59
N LEU A 125 5.86 -5.65 -2.16
CA LEU A 125 4.67 -5.47 -1.33
C LEU A 125 5.02 -4.82 0.01
N LEU A 126 6.12 -5.24 0.66
CA LEU A 126 6.61 -4.57 1.87
C LEU A 126 6.95 -3.10 1.61
N THR A 127 7.70 -2.82 0.55
CA THR A 127 8.09 -1.44 0.22
C THR A 127 6.88 -0.57 -0.07
N VAL A 128 5.93 -1.05 -0.88
CA VAL A 128 4.68 -0.33 -1.17
C VAL A 128 3.90 -0.09 0.12
N SER A 129 3.68 -1.11 0.96
CA SER A 129 2.99 -0.93 2.23
C SER A 129 3.71 0.05 3.15
N ALA A 130 5.04 -0.01 3.27
CA ALA A 130 5.80 0.93 4.09
C ALA A 130 5.68 2.38 3.59
N VAL A 131 5.73 2.60 2.27
CA VAL A 131 5.54 3.92 1.66
C VAL A 131 4.14 4.45 1.95
N PHE A 132 3.11 3.63 1.79
CA PHE A 132 1.73 4.04 2.11
C PHE A 132 1.56 4.40 3.58
N ILE A 133 2.07 3.58 4.50
CA ILE A 133 2.01 3.87 5.93
C ILE A 133 2.76 5.17 6.23
N PHE A 134 3.97 5.33 5.70
CA PHE A 134 4.77 6.54 5.92
C PHE A 134 4.06 7.80 5.40
N ILE A 135 3.60 7.81 4.16
CA ILE A 135 3.00 8.99 3.54
C ILE A 135 1.67 9.33 4.20
N ILE A 136 0.82 8.33 4.49
CA ILE A 136 -0.47 8.60 5.14
C ILE A 136 -0.25 9.10 6.58
N SER A 137 0.62 8.45 7.37
CA SER A 137 0.86 8.87 8.76
C SER A 137 1.50 10.25 8.87
N ASN A 138 2.39 10.62 7.94
CA ASN A 138 3.12 11.90 8.02
C ASN A 138 2.46 13.04 7.24
N MET A 139 1.79 12.78 6.12
CA MET A 139 1.27 13.83 5.23
C MET A 139 -0.25 13.96 5.26
N SER A 140 -0.96 13.08 5.97
CA SER A 140 -2.41 13.19 6.17
C SER A 140 -2.75 13.66 7.57
N ASN A 141 -3.60 14.67 7.63
CA ASN A 141 -4.34 15.18 8.77
C ASN A 141 -5.76 14.62 8.86
N LEU A 142 -6.10 13.56 8.09
CA LEU A 142 -7.32 12.76 8.34
C LEU A 142 -7.49 12.45 9.84
N LEU A 143 -6.36 12.35 10.52
CA LEU A 143 -6.12 12.01 11.91
C LEU A 143 -6.62 13.06 12.92
N SER A 144 -7.03 14.26 12.47
CA SER A 144 -7.47 15.35 13.36
C SER A 144 -8.90 15.83 13.07
N LEU A 145 -9.61 15.17 12.15
CA LEU A 145 -10.95 15.57 11.73
C LEU A 145 -12.00 15.02 12.69
N TYR A 146 -12.59 15.87 13.52
CA TYR A 146 -13.80 15.54 14.27
C TYR A 146 -14.98 15.27 13.31
N PRO A 147 -15.80 14.22 13.49
CA PRO A 147 -15.79 13.21 14.56
C PRO A 147 -15.02 11.91 14.22
N GLU A 148 -14.25 11.91 13.14
CA GLU A 148 -13.68 10.72 12.49
C GLU A 148 -12.39 10.17 13.12
N TYR A 149 -12.09 10.48 14.40
CA TYR A 149 -10.85 10.06 15.08
C TYR A 149 -10.61 8.54 15.06
N TYR A 150 -11.67 7.74 15.00
CA TYR A 150 -11.57 6.28 14.97
C TYR A 150 -10.96 5.76 13.66
N LEU A 151 -11.06 6.50 12.55
CA LEU A 151 -10.49 6.12 11.26
C LEU A 151 -8.96 6.05 11.31
N ASP A 152 -8.34 6.92 12.11
CA ASP A 152 -6.90 6.95 12.29
C ASP A 152 -6.38 5.76 13.11
N THR A 153 -6.98 5.53 14.28
CA THR A 153 -6.66 4.36 15.12
C THR A 153 -6.89 3.07 14.33
N LEU A 154 -7.98 3.01 13.54
CA LEU A 154 -8.27 1.87 12.67
C LEU A 154 -7.22 1.71 11.56
N PHE A 155 -6.78 2.81 10.92
CA PHE A 155 -5.72 2.79 9.92
C PHE A 155 -4.42 2.25 10.52
N HIS A 156 -3.95 2.80 11.63
CA HIS A 156 -2.71 2.35 12.29
C HIS A 156 -2.80 0.89 12.72
N PHE A 157 -3.91 0.48 13.32
CA PHE A 157 -4.13 -0.92 13.69
C PHE A 157 -4.07 -1.86 12.46
N THR A 158 -4.88 -1.57 11.44
CA THR A 158 -5.00 -2.45 10.26
C THR A 158 -3.73 -2.46 9.42
N ALA A 159 -3.09 -1.30 9.23
CA ALA A 159 -1.89 -1.17 8.42
C ALA A 159 -0.68 -1.86 9.06
N TYR A 160 -0.48 -1.70 10.38
CA TYR A 160 0.59 -2.42 11.08
C TYR A 160 0.30 -3.91 11.23
N THR A 161 -0.97 -4.32 11.36
CA THR A 161 -1.34 -5.75 11.28
C THR A 161 -0.95 -6.33 9.92
N ALA A 162 -1.37 -5.69 8.82
CA ALA A 162 -1.07 -6.14 7.47
C ALA A 162 0.43 -6.14 7.18
N PHE A 163 1.14 -5.06 7.50
CA PHE A 163 2.58 -4.93 7.31
C PHE A 163 3.35 -6.02 8.07
N THR A 164 2.98 -6.27 9.33
CA THR A 164 3.59 -7.34 10.15
C THR A 164 3.35 -8.72 9.54
N LEU A 165 2.13 -9.01 9.06
CA LEU A 165 1.84 -10.28 8.38
C LEU A 165 2.63 -10.45 7.08
N ILE A 166 2.79 -9.38 6.29
CA ILE A 166 3.60 -9.39 5.06
C ILE A 166 5.07 -9.63 5.42
N TRP A 167 5.58 -8.97 6.46
CA TRP A 167 6.96 -9.10 6.92
C TRP A 167 7.27 -10.51 7.41
N ILE A 168 6.41 -11.06 8.27
CA ILE A 168 6.51 -12.45 8.73
C ILE A 168 6.53 -13.41 7.54
N ARG A 169 5.65 -13.21 6.56
CA ARG A 169 5.62 -14.03 5.33
C ARG A 169 6.83 -13.84 4.42
N TYR A 170 7.51 -12.70 4.50
CA TYR A 170 8.75 -12.44 3.76
C TYR A 170 9.93 -13.16 4.42
N ILE A 171 10.13 -13.00 5.73
CA ILE A 171 11.23 -13.68 6.46
C ILE A 171 11.05 -15.21 6.44
N ALA A 172 9.81 -15.68 6.55
CA ALA A 172 9.41 -17.07 6.42
C ALA A 172 9.91 -17.78 5.16
N ARG A 173 10.07 -17.02 4.07
CA ARG A 173 10.50 -17.52 2.76
C ARG A 173 12.01 -17.49 2.58
N ARG A 174 12.74 -16.79 3.43
CA ARG A 174 14.19 -16.59 3.33
C ARG A 174 14.99 -17.26 4.44
N GLY A 175 14.37 -17.62 5.56
CA GLY A 175 15.06 -18.15 6.73
C GLY A 175 14.53 -19.48 7.24
N ASN A 176 15.33 -20.12 8.09
CA ASN A 176 14.93 -21.31 8.84
C ASN A 176 13.95 -20.96 9.95
N TRP A 177 12.87 -21.74 10.05
CA TRP A 177 11.84 -21.63 11.09
C TRP A 177 12.24 -22.29 12.41
N HIS A 178 13.40 -22.94 12.46
CA HIS A 178 13.93 -23.63 13.62
C HIS A 178 14.67 -22.66 14.55
N ILE A 179 13.95 -21.66 15.05
CA ILE A 179 14.45 -20.70 16.05
C ILE A 179 13.53 -20.70 17.26
N GLY A 180 14.06 -20.43 18.46
CA GLY A 180 13.26 -20.33 19.68
C GLY A 180 12.23 -19.20 19.61
N LEU A 181 11.15 -19.31 20.39
CA LEU A 181 10.01 -18.36 20.37
C LEU A 181 10.45 -16.90 20.53
N GLY A 182 11.35 -16.61 21.48
CA GLY A 182 11.87 -15.25 21.68
C GLY A 182 12.61 -14.69 20.46
N SER A 183 13.48 -15.50 19.84
CA SER A 183 14.18 -15.10 18.61
C SER A 183 13.22 -14.89 17.44
N TRP A 184 12.17 -15.70 17.36
CA TRP A 184 11.13 -15.55 16.34
C TRP A 184 10.33 -14.27 16.53
N LEU A 185 9.93 -13.96 17.77
CA LEU A 185 9.20 -12.72 18.10
C LEU A 185 10.03 -11.49 17.75
N MET A 186 11.30 -11.44 18.18
CA MET A 186 12.19 -10.31 17.87
C MET A 186 12.30 -10.08 16.36
N ARG A 187 12.53 -11.15 15.56
CA ARG A 187 12.62 -11.03 14.11
C ARG A 187 11.30 -10.61 13.47
N SER A 188 10.18 -11.10 13.98
CA SER A 188 8.84 -10.80 13.45
C SER A 188 8.41 -9.36 13.72
N LEU A 189 8.92 -8.73 14.77
CA LEU A 189 8.60 -7.35 15.15
C LEU A 189 9.66 -6.33 14.70
N ALA A 190 10.85 -6.77 14.28
CA ALA A 190 11.95 -5.88 13.91
C ALA A 190 11.58 -4.82 12.85
N ALA A 191 11.06 -5.23 11.69
CA ALA A 191 10.71 -4.28 10.63
C ALA A 191 9.48 -3.40 10.96
N PRO A 192 8.38 -3.94 11.52
CA PRO A 192 7.25 -3.10 11.97
C PRO A 192 7.65 -2.07 13.03
N ILE A 193 8.44 -2.45 14.04
CA ILE A 193 8.91 -1.51 15.07
C ILE A 193 9.82 -0.45 14.44
N ALA A 194 10.76 -0.85 13.56
CA ALA A 194 11.62 0.10 12.87
C ALA A 194 10.83 1.12 12.04
N LEU A 195 9.79 0.67 11.32
CA LEU A 195 8.90 1.56 10.57
C LEU A 195 8.17 2.55 11.48
N LEU A 196 7.66 2.09 12.62
CA LEU A 196 6.99 2.95 13.61
C LEU A 196 7.94 3.99 14.18
N ILE A 197 9.16 3.60 14.53
CA ILE A 197 10.20 4.52 15.01
C ILE A 197 10.51 5.57 13.94
N VAL A 198 10.72 5.16 12.69
CA VAL A 198 11.02 6.09 11.59
C VAL A 198 9.88 7.07 11.37
N ILE A 199 8.63 6.61 11.37
CA ILE A 199 7.47 7.49 11.22
C ILE A 199 7.43 8.49 12.37
N LYS A 200 7.49 8.02 13.63
CA LYS A 200 7.40 8.90 14.79
C LYS A 200 8.56 9.87 14.93
N ALA A 201 9.75 9.49 14.46
CA ALA A 201 10.91 10.38 14.40
C ALA A 201 10.80 11.43 13.28
N THR A 202 10.06 11.15 12.22
CA THR A 202 9.88 12.07 11.07
C THR A 202 8.62 12.93 11.18
N THR A 203 7.66 12.59 12.04
CA THR A 203 6.41 13.33 12.26
C THR A 203 6.62 14.84 12.48
N PRO A 204 7.62 15.30 13.26
CA PRO A 204 7.90 16.73 13.42
C PRO A 204 8.33 17.45 12.14
N LEU A 205 8.90 16.74 11.15
CA LEU A 205 9.30 17.32 9.86
C LEU A 205 8.10 17.67 8.97
N PHE A 206 6.92 17.16 9.31
CA PHE A 206 5.67 17.38 8.58
C PHE A 206 4.65 18.18 9.40
N ASP A 207 5.11 18.88 10.45
CA ASP A 207 4.27 19.67 11.36
C ASP A 207 3.14 18.86 12.01
N ARG A 208 3.37 17.56 12.20
CA ARG A 208 2.41 16.63 12.82
C ARG A 208 2.76 16.44 14.31
N PRO A 209 1.76 16.44 15.22
CA PRO A 209 2.01 16.18 16.63
C PRO A 209 2.34 14.71 16.89
N PHE A 210 3.02 14.43 18.00
CA PHE A 210 3.21 13.07 18.47
C PHE A 210 1.92 12.56 19.12
N ASP A 211 1.23 11.63 18.45
CA ASP A 211 0.00 11.03 18.96
C ASP A 211 0.23 9.62 19.53
N TRP A 212 -0.18 9.41 20.78
CA TRP A 212 -0.04 8.15 21.53
C TRP A 212 -1.06 7.09 21.10
N PRO A 213 -2.36 7.39 20.97
CA PRO A 213 -3.34 6.54 20.30
C PRO A 213 -2.83 5.84 19.04
N GLU A 214 -2.18 6.56 18.13
CA GLU A 214 -1.59 5.99 16.90
C GLU A 214 -0.53 4.92 17.20
N VAL A 215 0.38 5.22 18.14
CA VAL A 215 1.45 4.30 18.58
C VAL A 215 0.84 3.06 19.22
N VAL A 216 -0.12 3.24 20.11
CA VAL A 216 -0.82 2.14 20.80
C VAL A 216 -1.55 1.27 19.79
N ALA A 217 -2.30 1.86 18.85
CA ALA A 217 -2.99 1.15 17.78
C ALA A 217 -2.03 0.33 16.91
N ALA A 218 -0.90 0.92 16.52
CA ALA A 218 0.14 0.24 15.75
C ALA A 218 0.71 -0.96 16.51
N LEU A 219 1.03 -0.80 17.80
CA LEU A 219 1.54 -1.89 18.66
C LEU A 219 0.51 -3.02 18.83
N PHE A 220 -0.76 -2.68 19.06
CA PHE A 220 -1.85 -3.68 19.08
C PHE A 220 -2.00 -4.39 17.73
N GLY A 221 -1.87 -3.66 16.62
CA GLY A 221 -1.88 -4.24 15.28
C GLY A 221 -0.76 -5.26 15.08
N MET A 222 0.47 -4.90 15.46
CA MET A 222 1.62 -5.81 15.43
C MET A 222 1.40 -7.06 16.30
N ALA A 223 0.87 -6.88 17.53
CA ALA A 223 0.59 -7.97 18.45
C ALA A 223 -0.49 -8.92 17.89
N SER A 224 -1.53 -8.38 17.24
CA SER A 224 -2.62 -9.17 16.65
C SER A 224 -2.15 -10.03 15.46
N ALA A 225 -1.10 -9.61 14.75
CA ALA A 225 -0.54 -10.34 13.62
C ALA A 225 0.12 -11.67 14.04
N ILE A 226 0.60 -11.78 15.28
CA ILE A 226 1.25 -12.98 15.81
C ILE A 226 0.28 -14.19 15.87
N PRO A 227 -0.86 -14.14 16.59
CA PRO A 227 -1.82 -15.25 16.61
C PRO A 227 -2.41 -15.54 15.21
N LEU A 228 -2.70 -14.49 14.43
CA LEU A 228 -3.17 -14.63 13.05
C LEU A 228 -2.19 -15.42 12.17
N THR A 229 -0.89 -15.21 12.38
CA THR A 229 0.15 -15.95 11.68
C THR A 229 0.02 -17.45 11.92
N PHE A 230 -0.18 -17.89 13.17
CA PHE A 230 -0.34 -19.30 13.50
C PHE A 230 -1.61 -19.90 12.89
N ILE A 231 -2.73 -19.18 12.94
CA ILE A 231 -4.01 -19.59 12.30
C ILE A 231 -3.82 -19.75 10.78
N ILE A 232 -3.16 -18.78 10.15
CA ILE A 232 -2.92 -18.84 8.71
C ILE A 232 -1.99 -20.00 8.36
N PHE A 233 -0.95 -20.27 9.15
CA PHE A 233 -0.07 -21.42 8.90
C PHE A 233 -0.75 -22.77 9.11
N THR A 234 -1.61 -22.92 10.12
CA THR A 234 -2.35 -24.16 10.35
C THR A 234 -3.34 -24.45 9.22
N ILE A 235 -4.05 -23.42 8.73
CA ILE A 235 -5.02 -23.57 7.63
C ILE A 235 -4.32 -23.79 6.27
N THR A 236 -3.13 -23.24 6.07
CA THR A 236 -2.44 -23.29 4.77
C THR A 236 -1.39 -24.39 4.63
N ARG A 237 -1.09 -25.13 5.71
CA ARG A 237 -0.30 -26.36 5.59
C ARG A 237 -1.08 -27.37 4.74
N PRO A 238 -0.48 -27.94 3.68
CA PRO A 238 -1.11 -29.05 2.98
C PRO A 238 -1.35 -30.16 4.01
N LYS A 239 -2.60 -30.66 4.10
CA LYS A 239 -2.87 -31.91 4.79
C LYS A 239 -2.00 -32.97 4.10
N LYS A 240 -1.10 -33.58 4.86
CA LYS A 240 -0.35 -34.75 4.40
C LYS A 240 -1.32 -35.89 4.12
#